data_AF-A0A3M2KRG2-F1
#
_entry.id   AF-A0A3M2KRG2-F1
#
_cell.length_a   1.000
_cell.length_b   1.000
_cell.length_c   1.000
_cell.angle_alpha   90.00
_cell.angle_beta   90.00
_cell.angle_gamma   90.00
#
_symmetry.space_group_name_H-M   'P 1'
#
loop_
_entity.id
_entity.type
_entity.pdbx_description
1 polymer ?
#
loop_
_entity_poly.entity_id
_entity_poly.type
_entity_poly.pdbx_seq_one_letter_code
_entity_poly.pdbx_strand_id
1 'polypeptide(L)'
;MKGLLRRLNALDADAAAAVRVIAHYQALLGGGTVDPVTLVRSTAGLVSCPAGLELADGRRVRFAPDGVALPGVPGRVSDSVELRPAGRVWLERAGAAEPFDALVLEWMALAARVGPGLTGPSPRAADPALVERVLSEHESIEDRTRAVRLLGLHPGVPLRVLAIAAGQDAGVTAVPLLARCGMAALVRVATVGPLAAALVQPQGGEDAPAAALRAVLAERDAERLPGGERSRGVRCGVGGAVPPSR
;
A
#
# COMPACT_ATOMS: atom_id res chain seq x y z
N MET A 1 45.56 -9.29 23.21
CA MET A 1 45.48 -8.92 21.77
C MET A 1 44.62 -9.87 20.92
N LYS A 2 44.67 -11.20 21.09
CA LYS A 2 43.87 -12.17 20.29
C LYS A 2 42.34 -11.97 20.34
N GLY A 3 41.78 -11.56 21.49
CA GLY A 3 40.33 -11.33 21.63
C GLY A 3 39.80 -10.10 20.89
N LEU A 4 40.64 -9.09 20.66
CA LEU A 4 40.24 -7.84 19.99
C LEU A 4 40.21 -8.02 18.46
N LEU A 5 41.20 -8.75 17.92
CA LEU A 5 41.25 -9.13 16.50
C LEU A 5 40.07 -10.04 16.12
N ARG A 6 39.65 -10.96 17.00
CA ARG A 6 38.48 -11.81 16.74
C ARG A 6 37.16 -11.02 16.71
N ARG A 7 37.04 -9.98 17.55
CA ARG A 7 35.87 -9.09 17.54
C ARG A 7 35.86 -8.17 16.33
N LEU A 8 37.01 -7.66 15.92
CA LEU A 8 37.15 -6.84 14.71
C LEU A 8 36.80 -7.66 13.45
N ASN A 9 37.32 -8.88 13.33
CA ASN A 9 37.00 -9.77 12.23
C ASN A 9 35.52 -10.18 12.19
N ALA A 10 34.87 -10.33 13.37
CA ALA A 10 33.44 -10.57 13.43
C ALA A 10 32.64 -9.34 12.98
N LEU A 11 33.03 -8.14 13.41
CA LEU A 11 32.45 -6.88 12.95
C LEU A 11 32.58 -6.69 11.44
N ASP A 12 33.75 -7.00 10.86
CA ASP A 12 33.98 -6.92 9.42
C ASP A 12 33.13 -7.95 8.65
N ALA A 13 32.97 -9.15 9.20
CA ALA A 13 32.13 -10.20 8.61
C ALA A 13 30.64 -9.82 8.65
N ASP A 14 30.16 -9.26 9.76
CA ASP A 14 28.79 -8.80 9.94
C ASP A 14 28.47 -7.60 9.04
N ALA A 15 29.40 -6.63 8.95
CA ALA A 15 29.28 -5.50 8.04
C ALA A 15 29.23 -5.98 6.57
N ALA A 16 30.10 -6.91 6.20
CA ALA A 16 30.09 -7.49 4.87
C ALA A 16 28.78 -8.26 4.59
N ALA A 17 28.20 -8.93 5.58
CA ALA A 17 26.90 -9.60 5.46
C ALA A 17 25.75 -8.61 5.23
N ALA A 18 25.70 -7.53 6.01
CA ALA A 18 24.71 -6.47 5.83
C ALA A 18 24.81 -5.83 4.43
N VAL A 19 26.02 -5.54 3.96
CA VAL A 19 26.24 -5.00 2.60
C VAL A 19 25.77 -5.98 1.52
N ARG A 20 25.98 -7.29 1.70
CA ARG A 20 25.47 -8.31 0.75
C ARG A 20 23.95 -8.34 0.69
N VAL A 21 23.27 -8.21 1.83
CA VAL A 21 21.80 -8.12 1.87
C VAL A 21 21.33 -6.89 1.08
N ILE A 22 21.93 -5.73 1.34
CA ILE A 22 21.58 -4.48 0.64
C ILE A 22 21.83 -4.61 -0.87
N ALA A 23 23.01 -5.09 -1.26
CA ALA A 23 23.38 -5.26 -2.66
C ALA A 23 22.44 -6.24 -3.39
N HIS A 24 21.98 -7.30 -2.72
CA HIS A 24 21.01 -8.24 -3.27
C HIS A 24 19.70 -7.55 -3.66
N TYR A 25 19.12 -6.76 -2.76
CA TYR A 25 17.87 -6.04 -3.04
C TYR A 25 18.05 -4.89 -4.03
N GLN A 26 19.18 -4.19 -3.99
CA GLN A 26 19.52 -3.18 -5.00
C GLN A 26 19.63 -3.81 -6.40
N ALA A 27 20.20 -5.00 -6.53
CA ALA A 27 20.28 -5.71 -7.79
C ALA A 27 18.89 -6.11 -8.31
N LEU A 28 18.00 -6.58 -7.43
CA LEU A 28 16.60 -6.85 -7.79
C LEU A 28 15.88 -5.58 -8.27
N LEU A 29 16.07 -4.46 -7.57
CA LEU A 29 15.41 -3.19 -7.88
C LEU A 29 16.01 -2.46 -9.09
N GLY A 30 17.28 -2.71 -9.41
CA GLY A 30 17.97 -2.10 -10.56
C GLY A 30 17.33 -2.44 -11.91
N GLY A 31 16.57 -3.55 -11.98
CA GLY A 31 15.82 -3.96 -13.17
C GLY A 31 14.42 -3.34 -13.33
N GLY A 32 13.98 -2.50 -12.38
CA GLY A 32 12.63 -1.93 -12.37
C GLY A 32 11.67 -2.63 -11.40
N THR A 33 10.41 -2.80 -11.81
CA THR A 33 9.38 -3.42 -10.96
C THR A 33 9.70 -4.90 -10.70
N VAL A 34 9.81 -5.30 -9.43
CA VAL A 34 10.15 -6.67 -9.05
C VAL A 34 8.90 -7.53 -8.96
N ASP A 35 8.87 -8.63 -9.71
CA ASP A 35 7.78 -9.61 -9.64
C ASP A 35 7.72 -10.30 -8.25
N PRO A 36 6.52 -10.43 -7.63
CA PRO A 36 6.33 -11.09 -6.33
C PRO A 36 6.95 -12.48 -6.18
N VAL A 37 6.91 -13.32 -7.22
CA VAL A 37 7.47 -14.67 -7.16
C VAL A 37 8.99 -14.61 -7.10
N THR A 38 9.59 -13.76 -7.93
CA THR A 38 11.04 -13.54 -7.95
C THR A 38 11.54 -13.01 -6.62
N LEU A 39 10.86 -11.99 -6.06
CA LEU A 39 11.20 -11.40 -4.77
C LEU A 39 11.22 -12.45 -3.66
N VAL A 40 10.10 -13.17 -3.46
CA VAL A 40 9.97 -14.13 -2.36
C VAL A 40 10.93 -15.30 -2.50
N ARG A 41 11.07 -15.86 -3.71
CA ARG A 41 12.01 -16.96 -3.98
C ARG A 41 13.45 -16.54 -3.69
N SER A 42 13.84 -15.36 -4.16
CA SER A 42 15.18 -14.83 -3.97
C SER A 42 15.49 -14.57 -2.49
N THR A 43 14.53 -13.99 -1.75
CA THR A 43 14.65 -13.79 -0.31
C THR A 43 14.78 -15.13 0.43
N ALA A 44 13.93 -16.13 0.14
CA ALA A 44 14.01 -17.43 0.80
C ALA A 44 15.39 -18.10 0.64
N GLY A 45 15.98 -18.00 -0.56
CA GLY A 45 17.35 -18.45 -0.82
C GLY A 45 18.40 -17.65 -0.04
N LEU A 46 18.27 -16.31 0.02
CA LEU A 46 19.19 -15.43 0.74
C LEU A 46 19.25 -15.74 2.24
N VAL A 47 18.11 -15.98 2.89
CA VAL A 47 18.04 -16.24 4.35
C VAL A 47 18.05 -17.71 4.72
N SER A 48 18.06 -18.61 3.74
CA SER A 48 18.05 -20.07 3.94
C SER A 48 16.89 -20.55 4.82
N CYS A 49 15.75 -19.86 4.78
CA CYS A 49 14.51 -20.25 5.44
C CYS A 49 13.30 -19.88 4.56
N PRO A 50 12.11 -20.46 4.81
CA PRO A 50 10.94 -20.09 4.04
C PRO A 50 10.58 -18.61 4.25
N ALA A 51 10.22 -17.95 3.15
CA ALA A 51 9.76 -16.57 3.14
C ALA A 51 8.43 -16.47 2.42
N GLY A 52 7.67 -15.41 2.71
CA GLY A 52 6.43 -15.15 2.01
C GLY A 52 6.03 -13.69 1.90
N LEU A 53 5.11 -13.46 0.98
CA LEU A 53 4.48 -12.18 0.68
C LEU A 53 2.98 -12.38 0.55
N GLU A 54 2.23 -11.48 1.16
CA GLU A 54 0.79 -11.34 1.03
C GLU A 54 0.53 -9.98 0.37
N LEU A 55 -0.19 -10.02 -0.75
CA LEU A 55 -0.59 -8.85 -1.53
C LEU A 55 -1.89 -8.27 -0.97
N ALA A 56 -2.18 -7.02 -1.34
CA ALA A 56 -3.40 -6.31 -0.92
C ALA A 56 -4.70 -7.00 -1.38
N ASP A 57 -4.65 -7.79 -2.46
CA ASP A 57 -5.78 -8.58 -2.98
C ASP A 57 -5.93 -9.96 -2.30
N GLY A 58 -5.13 -10.23 -1.25
CA GLY A 58 -5.15 -11.48 -0.50
C GLY A 58 -4.36 -12.61 -1.15
N ARG A 59 -3.78 -12.43 -2.34
CA ARG A 59 -2.88 -13.43 -2.94
C ARG A 59 -1.63 -13.59 -2.08
N ARG A 60 -1.25 -14.85 -1.86
CA ARG A 60 -0.07 -15.21 -1.06
C ARG A 60 0.92 -15.98 -1.90
N VAL A 61 2.18 -15.58 -1.79
CA VAL A 61 3.33 -16.20 -2.44
C VAL A 61 4.28 -16.65 -1.35
N ARG A 62 4.72 -17.91 -1.39
CA ARG A 62 5.58 -18.48 -0.36
C ARG A 62 6.55 -19.47 -0.99
N PHE A 63 7.81 -19.41 -0.59
CA PHE A 63 8.87 -20.27 -1.11
C PHE A 63 9.73 -20.84 0.01
N ALA A 64 10.15 -22.08 -0.18
CA ALA A 64 11.22 -22.72 0.59
C ALA A 64 12.60 -22.22 0.11
N PRO A 65 13.67 -22.35 0.93
CA PRO A 65 15.00 -21.87 0.58
C PRO A 65 15.64 -22.59 -0.61
N ASP A 66 15.16 -23.78 -0.96
CA ASP A 66 15.53 -24.52 -2.18
C ASP A 66 14.83 -24.02 -3.45
N GLY A 67 13.97 -23.01 -3.32
CA GLY A 67 13.21 -22.43 -4.42
C GLY A 67 11.91 -23.15 -4.75
N VAL A 68 11.51 -24.16 -3.96
CA VAL A 68 10.22 -24.84 -4.11
C VAL A 68 9.09 -23.93 -3.63
N ALA A 69 8.05 -23.81 -4.44
CA ALA A 69 6.84 -23.08 -4.06
C ALA A 69 6.09 -23.84 -2.96
N LEU A 70 5.69 -23.12 -1.91
CA LEU A 70 4.92 -23.68 -0.81
C LEU A 70 3.46 -23.19 -0.87
N PRO A 71 2.51 -23.93 -0.24
CA PRO A 71 1.15 -23.43 -0.09
C PRO A 71 1.15 -22.08 0.63
N GLY A 72 0.32 -21.14 0.16
CA GLY A 72 0.27 -19.75 0.64
C GLY A 72 -0.20 -19.57 2.09
N VAL A 73 -0.60 -20.64 2.78
CA VAL A 73 -0.83 -20.62 4.22
C VAL A 73 0.55 -20.68 4.90
N PRO A 74 0.95 -19.66 5.68
CA PRO A 74 2.21 -19.69 6.39
C PRO A 74 2.20 -20.81 7.44
N GLY A 75 3.37 -21.42 7.66
CA GLY A 75 3.56 -22.34 8.78
C GLY A 75 3.68 -21.57 10.08
N ARG A 76 4.89 -21.50 10.63
CA ARG A 76 5.21 -20.69 11.81
C ARG A 76 5.95 -19.42 11.38
N VAL A 77 5.25 -18.29 11.42
CA VAL A 77 5.88 -16.98 11.19
C VAL A 77 6.82 -16.66 12.35
N SER A 78 8.11 -16.47 12.05
CA SER A 78 9.10 -16.05 13.04
C SER A 78 9.12 -14.54 13.22
N ASP A 79 8.98 -13.79 12.13
CA ASP A 79 8.90 -12.33 12.13
C ASP A 79 8.24 -11.83 10.83
N SER A 80 7.67 -10.63 10.85
CA SER A 80 6.92 -10.05 9.73
C SER A 80 6.89 -8.53 9.75
N VAL A 81 6.83 -7.93 8.56
CA VAL A 81 6.62 -6.50 8.36
C VAL A 81 5.35 -6.29 7.53
N GLU A 82 4.44 -5.48 8.05
CA GLU A 82 3.22 -5.07 7.34
C GLU A 82 3.56 -4.13 6.19
N LEU A 83 2.95 -4.38 5.03
CA LEU A 83 3.04 -3.51 3.86
C LEU A 83 1.89 -2.52 3.89
N ARG A 84 2.21 -1.26 3.59
CA ARG A 84 1.19 -0.24 3.33
C ARG A 84 0.97 -0.12 1.83
N PRO A 85 -0.29 -0.09 1.38
CA PRO A 85 -1.51 0.08 2.17
C PRO A 85 -2.09 -1.19 2.83
N ALA A 86 -1.77 -2.36 2.29
CA ALA A 86 -2.21 -3.66 2.77
C ALA A 86 -1.26 -4.74 2.25
N GLY A 87 -1.21 -5.86 2.96
CA GLY A 87 -0.29 -6.96 2.70
C GLY A 87 0.81 -7.03 3.75
N ARG A 88 1.68 -8.03 3.65
CA ARG A 88 2.78 -8.23 4.58
C ARG A 88 3.86 -9.11 3.98
N VAL A 89 5.08 -8.96 4.45
CA VAL A 89 6.18 -9.89 4.21
C VAL A 89 6.53 -10.61 5.51
N TRP A 90 6.95 -11.86 5.42
CA TRP A 90 7.30 -12.64 6.59
C TRP A 90 8.40 -13.67 6.33
N LEU A 91 9.04 -14.10 7.41
CA LEU A 91 9.99 -15.23 7.46
C LEU A 91 9.44 -16.35 8.35
N GLU A 92 9.89 -17.59 8.12
CA GLU A 92 9.47 -18.77 8.89
C GLU A 92 10.67 -19.56 9.42
N ARG A 93 11.42 -18.96 10.34
CA ARG A 93 12.55 -19.66 10.99
C ARG A 93 12.05 -20.67 12.03
N ALA A 94 12.69 -21.84 12.01
CA ALA A 94 12.48 -22.88 13.04
C ALA A 94 13.11 -22.50 14.40
N GLY A 95 14.14 -21.65 14.39
CA GLY A 95 14.89 -21.21 15.58
C GLY A 95 14.61 -19.76 15.99
N ALA A 96 15.57 -19.17 16.72
CA ALA A 96 15.56 -17.76 17.05
C ALA A 96 15.77 -16.88 15.80
N ALA A 97 15.33 -15.63 15.88
CA ALA A 97 15.63 -14.64 14.85
C ALA A 97 17.14 -14.49 14.67
N GLU A 98 17.59 -14.42 13.43
CA GLU A 98 18.98 -14.16 13.08
C GLU A 98 19.25 -12.65 13.03
N PRO A 99 20.51 -12.20 13.23
CA PRO A 99 20.83 -10.78 13.37
C PRO A 99 20.39 -9.87 12.21
N PHE A 100 20.23 -10.44 11.00
CA PHE A 100 19.88 -9.70 9.80
C PHE A 100 18.42 -9.89 9.35
N ASP A 101 17.61 -10.65 10.09
CA ASP A 101 16.20 -10.88 9.71
C ASP A 101 15.42 -9.58 9.60
N ALA A 102 15.60 -8.68 10.57
CA ALA A 102 14.99 -7.35 10.55
C ALA A 102 15.40 -6.57 9.30
N LEU A 103 16.70 -6.53 8.98
CA LEU A 103 17.22 -5.85 7.79
C LEU A 103 16.66 -6.47 6.50
N VAL A 104 16.61 -7.79 6.42
CA VAL A 104 16.05 -8.50 5.26
C VAL A 104 14.57 -8.18 5.11
N LEU A 105 13.79 -8.21 6.19
CA LEU A 105 12.35 -7.90 6.17
C LEU A 105 12.08 -6.44 5.77
N GLU A 106 12.89 -5.50 6.26
CA GLU A 106 12.82 -4.09 5.85
C GLU A 106 13.06 -3.93 4.36
N TRP A 107 14.14 -4.51 3.83
CA TRP A 107 14.46 -4.42 2.40
C TRP A 107 13.48 -5.19 1.54
N MET A 108 13.00 -6.36 2.00
CA MET A 108 11.95 -7.11 1.33
C MET A 108 10.68 -6.29 1.24
N ALA A 109 10.29 -5.61 2.32
CA ALA A 109 9.13 -4.73 2.33
C ALA A 109 9.29 -3.54 1.38
N LEU A 110 10.48 -2.92 1.36
CA LEU A 110 10.80 -1.85 0.40
C LEU A 110 10.72 -2.34 -1.04
N ALA A 111 11.30 -3.50 -1.34
CA ALA A 111 11.29 -4.07 -2.68
C ALA A 111 9.87 -4.48 -3.11
N ALA A 112 9.10 -5.06 -2.20
CA ALA A 112 7.71 -5.41 -2.43
C ALA A 112 6.89 -4.18 -2.84
N ARG A 113 7.06 -3.03 -2.17
CA ARG A 113 6.33 -1.79 -2.49
C ARG A 113 6.54 -1.25 -3.91
N VAL A 114 7.62 -1.65 -4.58
CA VAL A 114 7.93 -1.27 -5.97
C VAL A 114 7.35 -2.26 -6.98
N GLY A 115 6.90 -3.43 -6.54
CA GLY A 115 6.37 -4.50 -7.38
C GLY A 115 4.92 -4.30 -7.84
N PRO A 116 4.51 -4.96 -8.95
CA PRO A 116 3.14 -4.93 -9.44
C PRO A 116 2.20 -5.69 -8.48
N GLY A 117 1.05 -5.09 -8.16
CA GLY A 117 0.01 -5.72 -7.34
C GLY A 117 0.01 -5.37 -5.84
N LEU A 118 0.98 -4.58 -5.36
CA LEU A 118 0.93 -3.98 -4.02
C LEU A 118 0.32 -2.57 -4.00
N THR A 119 0.36 -1.89 -5.14
CA THR A 119 -0.51 -0.75 -5.39
C THR A 119 -1.89 -1.30 -5.77
N GLY A 120 -2.85 -1.19 -4.85
CA GLY A 120 -4.26 -1.33 -5.20
C GLY A 120 -4.63 -0.39 -6.36
N PRO A 121 -5.81 -0.54 -6.99
CA PRO A 121 -6.22 0.31 -8.09
C PRO A 121 -6.00 1.80 -7.78
N SER A 122 -5.08 2.43 -8.50
CA SER A 122 -4.71 3.83 -8.24
C SER A 122 -5.93 4.74 -8.42
N PRO A 123 -6.15 5.72 -7.52
CA PRO A 123 -7.13 6.75 -7.73
C PRO A 123 -6.93 7.43 -9.09
N ARG A 124 -8.01 7.57 -9.85
CA ARG A 124 -7.98 8.19 -11.18
C ARG A 124 -8.77 9.48 -11.17
N ALA A 125 -8.25 10.49 -11.86
CA ALA A 125 -9.02 11.66 -12.21
C ALA A 125 -10.27 11.24 -13.01
N ALA A 126 -11.38 11.90 -12.73
CA ALA A 126 -12.67 11.69 -13.36
C ALA A 126 -13.20 13.01 -13.92
N ASP A 127 -14.15 12.90 -14.85
CA ASP A 127 -14.90 14.05 -15.36
C ASP A 127 -15.73 14.68 -14.22
N PRO A 128 -15.50 15.96 -13.86
CA PRO A 128 -16.28 16.67 -12.86
C PRO A 128 -17.78 16.65 -13.12
N ALA A 129 -18.22 16.77 -14.38
CA ALA A 129 -19.64 16.80 -14.70
C ALA A 129 -20.33 15.46 -14.40
N LEU A 130 -19.64 14.34 -14.62
CA LEU A 130 -20.15 13.03 -14.24
C LEU A 130 -20.21 12.85 -12.73
N VAL A 131 -19.20 13.32 -11.99
CA VAL A 131 -19.20 13.27 -10.52
C VAL A 131 -20.31 14.14 -9.94
N GLU A 132 -20.50 15.35 -10.45
CA GLU A 132 -21.60 16.24 -10.04
C GLU A 132 -22.96 15.60 -10.30
N ARG A 133 -23.17 14.95 -11.45
CA ARG A 133 -24.42 14.20 -11.71
C ARG A 133 -24.64 13.09 -10.69
N VAL A 134 -23.62 12.31 -10.34
CA VAL A 134 -23.75 11.25 -9.32
C VAL A 134 -24.15 11.80 -7.95
N LEU A 135 -23.65 12.98 -7.60
CA LEU A 135 -23.87 13.64 -6.31
C LEU A 135 -25.15 14.48 -6.24
N SER A 136 -25.67 14.91 -7.39
CA SER A 136 -26.85 15.77 -7.47
C SER A 136 -28.13 15.04 -7.06
N GLU A 137 -28.92 15.68 -6.19
CA GLU A 137 -30.24 15.20 -5.81
C GLU A 137 -31.32 15.47 -6.88
N HIS A 138 -31.03 16.38 -7.82
CA HIS A 138 -31.96 16.77 -8.88
C HIS A 138 -31.91 15.81 -10.08
N GLU A 139 -30.91 14.93 -10.14
CA GLU A 139 -30.74 13.96 -11.22
C GLU A 139 -31.59 12.72 -10.98
N SER A 140 -32.15 12.17 -12.06
CA SER A 140 -32.92 10.94 -11.99
C SER A 140 -32.04 9.76 -11.56
N ILE A 141 -32.64 8.70 -10.99
CA ILE A 141 -31.90 7.47 -10.64
C ILE A 141 -31.24 6.87 -11.90
N GLU A 142 -31.87 6.97 -13.06
CA GLU A 142 -31.35 6.47 -14.34
C GLU A 142 -30.10 7.24 -14.78
N ASP A 143 -30.14 8.57 -14.72
CA ASP A 143 -29.02 9.44 -15.10
C ASP A 143 -27.83 9.27 -14.14
N ARG A 144 -28.11 9.16 -12.84
CA ARG A 144 -27.09 8.85 -11.82
C ARG A 144 -26.47 7.48 -12.06
N THR A 145 -27.28 6.47 -12.37
CA THR A 145 -26.81 5.11 -12.70
C THR A 145 -25.94 5.10 -13.96
N ARG A 146 -26.34 5.86 -14.98
CA ARG A 146 -25.55 6.02 -16.21
C ARG A 146 -24.22 6.72 -15.94
N ALA A 147 -24.22 7.77 -15.13
CA ALA A 147 -23.00 8.48 -14.76
C ALA A 147 -22.02 7.57 -13.99
N VAL A 148 -22.52 6.75 -13.05
CA VAL A 148 -21.72 5.72 -12.35
C VAL A 148 -21.05 4.78 -13.34
N ARG A 149 -21.79 4.26 -14.33
CA ARG A 149 -21.23 3.38 -15.38
C ARG A 149 -20.18 4.08 -16.25
N LEU A 150 -20.42 5.33 -16.64
CA LEU A 150 -19.47 6.13 -17.44
C LEU A 150 -18.16 6.42 -16.68
N LEU A 151 -18.22 6.48 -15.36
CA LEU A 151 -17.04 6.58 -14.49
C LEU A 151 -16.28 5.25 -14.34
N GLY A 152 -16.80 4.16 -14.93
CA GLY A 152 -16.27 2.81 -14.79
C GLY A 152 -16.52 2.21 -13.41
N LEU A 153 -17.54 2.69 -12.71
CA LEU A 153 -18.03 2.16 -11.42
C LEU A 153 -19.23 1.25 -11.67
N HIS A 154 -19.48 0.31 -10.76
CA HIS A 154 -20.57 -0.66 -10.90
C HIS A 154 -21.77 -0.29 -10.03
N PRO A 155 -22.97 -0.02 -10.58
CA PRO A 155 -24.10 0.47 -9.80
C PRO A 155 -24.63 -0.52 -8.76
N GLY A 156 -24.34 -1.83 -8.93
CA GLY A 156 -24.67 -2.87 -7.95
C GLY A 156 -23.70 -2.98 -6.76
N VAL A 157 -22.64 -2.15 -6.70
CA VAL A 157 -21.65 -2.16 -5.61
C VAL A 157 -21.85 -0.92 -4.74
N PRO A 158 -21.82 -1.03 -3.39
CA PRO A 158 -21.95 0.12 -2.50
C PRO A 158 -20.98 1.24 -2.84
N LEU A 159 -21.48 2.48 -2.83
CA LEU A 159 -20.70 3.66 -3.14
C LEU A 159 -20.47 4.48 -1.87
N ARG A 160 -19.23 4.88 -1.62
CA ARG A 160 -18.87 5.87 -0.60
C ARG A 160 -18.33 7.13 -1.26
N VAL A 161 -18.61 8.28 -0.66
CA VAL A 161 -18.12 9.58 -1.12
C VAL A 161 -17.19 10.17 -0.08
N LEU A 162 -16.01 10.61 -0.49
CA LEU A 162 -15.08 11.39 0.33
C LEU A 162 -15.09 12.83 -0.16
N ALA A 163 -15.16 13.78 0.76
CA ALA A 163 -14.98 15.20 0.49
C ALA A 163 -13.64 15.65 1.05
N ILE A 164 -12.76 16.18 0.20
CA ILE A 164 -11.40 16.57 0.58
C ILE A 164 -11.24 18.08 0.33
N ALA A 165 -10.93 18.81 1.40
CA ALA A 165 -10.60 20.23 1.34
C ALA A 165 -9.08 20.39 1.50
N ALA A 166 -8.40 20.92 0.49
CA ALA A 166 -6.94 21.08 0.49
C ALA A 166 -6.45 22.40 -0.16
N GLY A 167 -7.26 23.47 -0.08
CA GLY A 167 -6.95 24.75 -0.70
C GLY A 167 -7.33 24.78 -2.18
N GLN A 168 -6.66 25.63 -2.97
CA GLN A 168 -7.03 25.86 -4.38
C GLN A 168 -6.81 24.63 -5.28
N ASP A 169 -5.91 23.72 -4.89
CA ASP A 169 -5.55 22.54 -5.67
C ASP A 169 -6.07 21.24 -5.03
N ALA A 170 -7.35 21.22 -4.66
CA ALA A 170 -7.95 20.09 -3.96
C ALA A 170 -7.84 18.78 -4.75
N GLY A 171 -8.06 18.81 -6.08
CA GLY A 171 -7.94 17.63 -6.94
C GLY A 171 -6.51 17.09 -7.05
N VAL A 172 -5.54 18.00 -7.23
CA VAL A 172 -4.10 17.66 -7.30
C VAL A 172 -3.60 17.07 -5.98
N THR A 173 -4.14 17.54 -4.85
CA THR A 173 -3.78 17.00 -3.53
C THR A 173 -4.48 15.68 -3.22
N ALA A 174 -5.73 15.50 -3.66
CA ALA A 174 -6.56 14.35 -3.33
C ALA A 174 -6.03 13.04 -3.93
N VAL A 175 -5.63 13.04 -5.21
CA VAL A 175 -5.13 11.82 -5.89
C VAL A 175 -3.92 11.20 -5.16
N PRO A 176 -2.81 11.92 -4.89
CA PRO A 176 -1.66 11.35 -4.19
C PRO A 176 -1.97 11.00 -2.73
N LEU A 177 -2.84 11.77 -2.05
CA LEU A 177 -3.30 11.46 -0.69
C LEU A 177 -4.02 10.10 -0.65
N LEU A 178 -4.96 9.88 -1.57
CA LEU A 178 -5.73 8.65 -1.64
C LEU A 178 -4.89 7.47 -2.14
N ALA A 179 -3.90 7.72 -3.00
CA ALA A 179 -2.95 6.70 -3.43
C ALA A 179 -2.12 6.17 -2.24
N ARG A 180 -1.73 7.04 -1.30
CA ARG A 180 -1.05 6.65 -0.04
C ARG A 180 -1.95 5.84 0.91
N CYS A 181 -3.27 6.02 0.84
CA CYS A 181 -4.21 5.21 1.62
C CYS A 181 -4.27 3.77 1.10
N GLY A 182 -4.00 3.61 -0.20
CA GLY A 182 -3.98 2.38 -0.98
C GLY A 182 -5.11 1.40 -0.65
N MET A 183 -6.31 1.97 -0.58
CA MET A 183 -7.54 1.22 -0.45
C MET A 183 -7.63 0.16 -1.55
N ALA A 184 -8.06 -1.06 -1.22
CA ALA A 184 -8.47 -2.07 -2.18
C ALA A 184 -9.83 -1.69 -2.79
N ALA A 185 -9.90 -0.53 -3.44
CA ALA A 185 -11.14 0.09 -3.90
C ALA A 185 -10.92 0.87 -5.19
N LEU A 186 -11.90 0.83 -6.10
CA LEU A 186 -11.91 1.73 -7.24
C LEU A 186 -12.19 3.15 -6.75
N VAL A 187 -11.30 4.07 -7.08
CA VAL A 187 -11.42 5.48 -6.69
C VAL A 187 -11.46 6.38 -7.92
N ARG A 188 -12.47 7.26 -7.97
CA ARG A 188 -12.63 8.32 -8.98
C ARG A 188 -12.66 9.67 -8.30
N VAL A 189 -11.74 10.55 -8.69
CA VAL A 189 -11.54 11.85 -8.05
C VAL A 189 -11.83 12.96 -9.04
N ALA A 190 -12.69 13.89 -8.67
CA ALA A 190 -12.90 15.13 -9.42
C ALA A 190 -13.03 16.32 -8.47
N THR A 191 -12.77 17.51 -8.98
CA THR A 191 -13.04 18.77 -8.26
C THR A 191 -14.52 19.10 -8.36
N VAL A 192 -15.14 19.44 -7.23
CA VAL A 192 -16.53 19.92 -7.11
C VAL A 192 -16.48 21.20 -6.29
N GLY A 193 -16.54 22.34 -6.97
CA GLY A 193 -16.26 23.65 -6.37
C GLY A 193 -14.89 23.69 -5.67
N PRO A 194 -14.80 24.09 -4.38
CA PRO A 194 -13.53 24.17 -3.65
C PRO A 194 -13.06 22.82 -3.06
N LEU A 195 -13.77 21.73 -3.33
CA LEU A 195 -13.49 20.41 -2.78
C LEU A 195 -13.03 19.45 -3.88
N ALA A 196 -12.29 18.43 -3.50
CA ALA A 196 -12.19 17.21 -4.29
C ALA A 196 -13.19 16.18 -3.74
N ALA A 197 -14.06 15.68 -4.62
CA ALA A 197 -14.92 14.55 -4.34
C ALA A 197 -14.23 13.27 -4.83
N ALA A 198 -14.13 12.27 -3.96
CA ALA A 198 -13.67 10.94 -4.34
C ALA A 198 -14.79 9.91 -4.15
N LEU A 199 -15.20 9.28 -5.26
CA LEU A 199 -16.14 8.18 -5.28
C LEU A 199 -15.35 6.88 -5.10
N VAL A 200 -15.71 6.10 -4.07
CA VAL A 200 -14.99 4.91 -3.62
C VAL A 200 -15.92 3.70 -3.66
N GLN A 201 -15.53 2.68 -4.42
CA GLN A 201 -16.18 1.36 -4.42
C GLN A 201 -15.20 0.28 -3.94
N PRO A 202 -15.49 -0.40 -2.82
CA PRO A 202 -14.63 -1.47 -2.33
C PRO A 202 -14.56 -2.63 -3.34
N GLN A 203 -13.38 -3.21 -3.50
CA GLN A 203 -13.18 -4.45 -4.26
C GLN A 203 -13.03 -5.68 -3.35
N GLY A 204 -13.02 -5.49 -2.03
CA GLY A 204 -13.02 -6.53 -0.99
C GLY A 204 -12.88 -5.91 0.41
N GLY A 205 -13.53 -6.49 1.42
CA GLY A 205 -13.51 -6.02 2.81
C GLY A 205 -14.52 -4.90 3.14
N GLU A 206 -14.81 -4.72 4.43
CA GLU A 206 -15.69 -3.66 4.95
C GLU A 206 -14.92 -2.41 5.42
N ASP A 207 -13.60 -2.40 5.26
CA ASP A 207 -12.74 -1.41 5.89
C ASP A 207 -13.15 0.02 5.55
N ALA A 208 -13.47 0.77 6.60
CA ALA A 208 -13.90 2.15 6.48
C ALA A 208 -12.72 3.01 5.99
N PRO A 209 -12.86 3.75 4.86
CA PRO A 209 -11.80 4.62 4.32
C PRO A 209 -11.24 5.62 5.35
N ALA A 210 -12.02 5.92 6.39
CA ALA A 210 -11.66 6.85 7.45
C ALA A 210 -10.41 6.44 8.24
N ALA A 211 -10.18 5.15 8.48
CA ALA A 211 -9.01 4.70 9.27
C ALA A 211 -7.71 4.90 8.48
N ALA A 212 -7.69 4.45 7.22
CA ALA A 212 -6.56 4.64 6.31
C ALA A 212 -6.27 6.14 6.09
N LEU A 213 -7.30 6.94 5.87
CA LEU A 213 -7.16 8.38 5.66
C LEU A 213 -6.62 9.10 6.90
N ARG A 214 -7.07 8.72 8.10
CA ARG A 214 -6.52 9.26 9.37
C ARG A 214 -5.04 8.94 9.53
N ALA A 215 -4.62 7.71 9.21
CA ALA A 215 -3.21 7.33 9.30
C ALA A 215 -2.33 8.16 8.33
N VAL A 216 -2.77 8.32 7.08
CA VAL A 216 -2.03 9.11 6.07
C VAL A 216 -1.96 10.60 6.43
N LEU A 217 -3.04 11.17 6.98
CA LEU A 217 -3.04 12.57 7.42
C LEU A 217 -2.09 12.79 8.61
N ALA A 218 -2.07 11.87 9.58
CA ALA A 218 -1.17 11.95 10.73
C ALA A 218 0.31 11.89 10.31
N GLU A 219 0.66 11.02 9.37
CA GLU A 219 2.02 10.96 8.81
C GLU A 219 2.41 12.25 8.09
N ARG A 220 1.51 12.76 7.24
CA ARG A 220 1.76 14.01 6.52
C ARG A 220 1.98 15.18 7.47
N ASP A 221 1.24 15.21 8.59
CA ASP A 221 1.42 16.23 9.62
C ASP A 221 2.74 16.04 10.39
N ALA A 222 3.20 14.80 10.61
CA ALA A 222 4.51 14.51 11.19
C ALA A 222 5.70 14.83 10.27
N GLU A 223 5.52 14.69 8.95
CA GLU A 223 6.50 15.04 7.91
C GLU A 223 6.69 16.57 7.76
N ARG A 224 5.82 17.41 8.35
CA ARG A 224 5.96 18.87 8.29
C ARG A 224 7.02 19.37 9.27
N LEU A 225 8.05 20.02 8.74
CA LEU A 225 9.05 20.75 9.52
C LEU A 225 8.40 21.83 10.42
N PRO A 226 8.86 22.00 11.67
CA PRO A 226 8.37 23.06 12.54
C PRO A 226 8.79 24.43 11.98
N GLY A 227 7.81 25.25 11.59
CA GLY A 227 8.03 26.64 11.13
C GLY A 227 7.47 26.98 9.75
N GLY A 228 6.89 26.03 9.00
CA GLY A 228 6.17 26.34 7.76
C GLY A 228 4.87 27.13 8.02
N GLU A 229 4.52 28.06 7.13
CA GLU A 229 3.24 28.76 7.17
C GLU A 229 2.08 27.77 7.36
N ARG A 230 1.11 28.14 8.21
CA ARG A 230 -0.11 27.37 8.46
C ARG A 230 -1.02 27.41 7.23
N SER A 231 -0.61 26.80 6.11
CA SER A 231 -1.53 26.50 5.01
C SER A 231 -2.67 25.66 5.59
N ARG A 232 -3.92 26.06 5.30
CA ARG A 232 -5.13 25.39 5.82
C ARG A 232 -4.97 23.89 5.62
N GLY A 233 -4.86 23.14 6.72
CA GLY A 233 -4.59 21.70 6.70
C GLY A 233 -5.60 20.95 5.84
N VAL A 234 -5.16 19.82 5.26
CA VAL A 234 -6.04 18.95 4.49
C VAL A 234 -7.12 18.41 5.44
N ARG A 235 -8.39 18.63 5.12
CA ARG A 235 -9.52 18.10 5.88
C ARG A 235 -10.31 17.15 5.01
N CYS A 236 -10.77 16.06 5.59
CA CYS A 236 -11.53 15.05 4.88
C CYS A 236 -12.83 14.70 5.62
N GLY A 237 -13.93 14.68 4.88
CA GLY A 237 -15.22 14.12 5.31
C GLY A 237 -15.47 12.79 4.61
N VAL A 238 -16.00 11.80 5.33
CA VAL A 238 -16.35 10.48 4.80
C VAL A 238 -17.87 10.31 4.88
N GLY A 239 -18.52 10.18 3.72
CA GLY A 239 -19.94 9.87 3.63
C GLY A 239 -20.26 8.43 4.06
N GLY A 240 -21.51 8.22 4.47
CA GLY A 240 -22.04 6.87 4.69
C GLY A 240 -21.96 6.02 3.42
N ALA A 241 -21.96 4.69 3.59
CA ALA A 241 -22.10 3.79 2.45
C ALA A 241 -23.53 3.88 1.94
N VAL A 242 -23.70 4.18 0.65
CA VAL A 242 -25.01 4.15 0.00
C VAL A 242 -25.18 2.76 -0.61
N PRO A 243 -26.21 1.99 -0.22
CA PRO A 243 -26.48 0.69 -0.82
C PRO A 243 -26.88 0.86 -2.29
N PRO A 244 -26.69 -0.16 -3.13
CA PRO A 244 -27.15 -0.12 -4.51
C PRO A 244 -28.67 0.10 -4.56
N SER A 245 -29.11 1.04 -5.38
CA SER A 245 -30.53 1.20 -5.74
C SER A 245 -30.99 -0.05 -6.49
N ARG A 246 -32.02 -0.73 -5.99
CA ARG A 246 -32.68 -1.84 -6.70
C ARG A 246 -33.48 -1.32 -7.88
#